data_AF-A0A0M8KSH4-F1
#
_entry.id   AF-A0A0M8KSH4-F1
#
_cell.length_a   1.000
_cell.length_b   1.000
_cell.length_c   1.000
_cell.angle_alpha   90.00
_cell.angle_beta   90.00
_cell.angle_gamma   90.00
#
_symmetry.space_group_name_H-M   'P 1'
#
loop_
_entity.id
_entity.type
_entity.pdbx_description
1 polymer ?
#
loop_
_entity_poly.entity_id
_entity_poly.type
_entity_poly.pdbx_seq_one_letter_code
_entity_poly.pdbx_strand_id
1 'polypeptide(L)'
;MNTKNIFVLGLTDVQRRELETVRNTEDLAFHGVLDYETLVNTTDLDFDQVLHDARAELDAFDGSIDAIIAHWDFPVSVLAMVLAAENGLPAPSLESLLKSEHKYWSRLEQQRCR
;
A
#
# COMPACT_ATOMS: atom_id res chain seq x y z
N MET A 1 10.70 -10.76 21.06
CA MET A 1 9.49 -10.37 20.31
C MET A 1 9.82 -10.50 18.84
N ASN A 2 8.91 -11.03 18.02
CA ASN A 2 9.17 -11.14 16.59
C ASN A 2 8.87 -9.77 15.96
N THR A 3 9.88 -9.15 15.36
CA THR A 3 9.71 -7.87 14.64
C THR A 3 8.70 -8.06 13.52
N LYS A 4 7.73 -7.14 13.40
CA LYS A 4 6.72 -7.17 12.33
C LYS A 4 7.27 -6.48 11.09
N ASN A 5 7.14 -7.12 9.93
CA ASN A 5 7.59 -6.57 8.65
C ASN A 5 6.45 -5.81 7.97
N ILE A 6 6.65 -4.51 7.83
CA ILE A 6 5.69 -3.57 7.28
C ILE A 6 6.21 -3.10 5.92
N PHE A 7 5.49 -3.41 4.86
CA PHE A 7 5.85 -3.05 3.50
C PHE A 7 5.16 -1.76 3.09
N VAL A 8 5.92 -0.83 2.54
CA VAL A 8 5.44 0.51 2.19
C VAL A 8 5.77 0.78 0.72
N LEU A 9 4.71 0.90 -0.07
CA LEU A 9 4.82 1.12 -1.51
C LEU A 9 5.32 2.55 -1.81
N GLY A 10 6.38 2.68 -2.60
CA GLY A 10 6.92 3.99 -2.98
C GLY A 10 7.46 4.78 -1.78
N LEU A 11 8.07 4.08 -0.82
CA LEU A 11 8.57 4.64 0.43
C LEU A 11 9.72 5.62 0.16
N THR A 12 9.54 6.87 0.59
CA THR A 12 10.59 7.89 0.57
C THR A 12 11.38 7.95 1.88
N ASP A 13 12.58 8.53 1.85
CA ASP A 13 13.38 8.76 3.06
C ASP A 13 12.67 9.63 4.11
N VAL A 14 11.87 10.60 3.65
CA VAL A 14 11.09 11.47 4.55
C VAL A 14 10.04 10.65 5.28
N GLN A 15 9.25 9.86 4.54
CA GLN A 15 8.24 8.98 5.13
C GLN A 15 8.86 7.91 6.04
N ARG A 16 10.03 7.38 5.70
CA ARG A 16 10.77 6.45 6.56
C ARG A 16 11.09 7.08 7.92
N ARG A 17 11.65 8.29 7.92
CA ARG A 17 11.97 9.01 9.17
C ARG A 17 10.73 9.28 10.00
N GLU A 18 9.58 9.56 9.37
CA GLU A 18 8.31 9.74 10.07
C GLU A 18 7.80 8.44 10.70
N LEU A 19 7.85 7.32 9.96
CA LEU A 19 7.46 5.99 10.45
C LEU A 19 8.31 5.54 11.64
N GLU A 20 9.60 5.86 11.64
CA GLU A 20 10.53 5.58 12.75
C GLU A 20 10.22 6.38 14.03
N THR A 21 9.30 7.36 13.99
CA THR A 21 8.83 8.08 15.18
C THR A 21 7.60 7.45 15.84
N VAL A 22 7.00 6.42 15.23
CA VAL A 22 5.80 5.76 15.74
C VAL A 22 6.14 5.00 17.04
N ARG A 23 5.15 4.94 17.95
CA ARG A 23 5.29 4.19 19.21
C ARG A 23 5.61 2.72 18.91
N ASN A 24 6.51 2.15 19.71
CA ASN A 24 6.95 0.76 19.61
C ASN A 24 7.63 0.44 18.27
N THR A 25 8.31 1.41 17.64
CA THR A 25 9.01 1.19 16.38
C THR A 25 10.11 0.13 16.48
N GLU A 26 10.61 -0.17 17.68
CA GLU A 26 11.57 -1.24 17.94
C GLU A 26 11.03 -2.64 17.60
N ASP A 27 9.70 -2.79 17.55
CA ASP A 27 9.01 -4.02 17.16
C ASP A 27 8.59 -4.02 15.68
N LEU A 28 8.93 -2.98 14.91
CA LEU A 28 8.52 -2.78 13.51
C LEU A 28 9.74 -2.64 12.59
N ALA A 29 9.72 -3.34 11.45
CA ALA A 29 10.68 -3.16 10.36
C ALA A 29 9.96 -2.64 9.12
N PHE A 30 10.39 -1.49 8.60
CA PHE A 30 9.79 -0.85 7.42
C PHE A 30 10.61 -1.15 6.15
N HIS A 31 9.97 -1.84 5.21
CA HIS A 31 10.53 -2.24 3.92
C HIS A 31 9.87 -1.44 2.80
N GLY A 32 10.65 -0.94 1.84
CA GLY A 32 10.09 -0.32 0.63
C GLY A 32 9.66 -1.40 -0.35
N VAL A 33 8.59 -1.15 -1.12
CA VAL A 33 8.21 -1.97 -2.29
C VAL A 33 8.03 -1.06 -3.47
N LEU A 34 8.89 -1.23 -4.47
CA LEU A 34 9.09 -0.31 -5.58
C LEU A 34 9.40 1.13 -5.12
N ASP A 35 10.10 1.90 -5.95
CA ASP A 35 10.48 3.27 -5.58
C ASP A 35 9.42 4.31 -5.95
N TYR A 36 9.59 5.51 -5.38
CA TYR A 36 8.72 6.66 -5.62
C TYR A 36 8.69 7.07 -7.10
N GLU A 37 9.80 6.93 -7.83
CA GLU A 37 9.89 7.30 -9.24
C GLU A 37 9.06 6.35 -10.11
N THR A 38 9.08 5.06 -9.81
CA THR A 38 8.32 4.02 -10.50
C THR A 38 6.82 4.14 -10.24
N LEU A 39 6.43 4.41 -9.00
CA LEU A 39 5.03 4.36 -8.58
C LEU A 39 4.29 5.69 -8.62
N VAL A 40 4.99 6.81 -8.42
CA VAL A 40 4.36 8.11 -8.15
C VAL A 40 4.83 9.17 -9.14
N ASN A 41 6.14 9.30 -9.36
CA ASN A 41 6.70 10.29 -10.28
C ASN A 41 6.89 9.73 -11.70
N THR A 42 5.87 9.06 -12.22
CA THR A 42 5.82 8.58 -13.60
C THR A 42 4.66 9.18 -14.38
N THR A 43 4.86 9.41 -15.67
CA THR A 43 3.80 9.83 -16.61
C THR A 43 3.15 8.66 -17.33
N ASP A 44 3.86 7.53 -17.45
CA ASP A 44 3.42 6.33 -18.14
C ASP A 44 3.41 5.18 -17.14
N LEU A 45 2.21 4.76 -16.76
CA LEU A 45 2.00 3.68 -15.80
C LEU A 45 1.39 2.47 -16.49
N ASP A 46 2.14 1.39 -16.56
CA ASP A 46 1.62 0.06 -16.87
C ASP A 46 1.25 -0.66 -15.57
N PHE A 47 -0.02 -0.59 -15.20
CA PHE A 47 -0.50 -1.12 -13.93
C PHE A 47 -0.25 -2.62 -13.77
N ASP A 48 -0.39 -3.41 -14.85
CA ASP A 48 -0.21 -4.86 -14.79
C ASP A 48 1.26 -5.21 -14.54
N GLN A 49 2.19 -4.49 -15.18
CA GLN A 49 3.62 -4.63 -14.95
C GLN A 49 4.00 -4.23 -13.53
N VAL A 50 3.54 -3.07 -13.06
CA VAL A 50 3.85 -2.58 -11.71
C VAL A 50 3.31 -3.53 -10.64
N LEU A 51 2.11 -4.08 -10.82
CA LEU A 51 1.55 -5.08 -9.93
C LEU A 51 2.35 -6.39 -9.95
N HIS A 52 2.82 -6.82 -11.12
CA HIS A 52 3.71 -7.98 -11.24
C HIS A 52 5.01 -7.77 -10.46
N ASP A 53 5.67 -6.62 -10.63
CA ASP A 53 6.94 -6.31 -9.99
C ASP A 53 6.80 -6.20 -8.47
N ALA A 54 5.71 -5.58 -7.98
CA ALA A 54 5.44 -5.50 -6.56
C ALA A 54 5.23 -6.88 -5.92
N ARG A 55 4.53 -7.81 -6.62
CA ARG A 55 4.40 -9.21 -6.17
C ARG A 55 5.76 -9.90 -6.10
N ALA A 56 6.59 -9.71 -7.13
CA ALA A 56 7.91 -10.31 -7.18
C ALA A 56 8.83 -9.85 -6.03
N GLU A 57 8.80 -8.55 -5.68
CA GLU A 57 9.55 -8.04 -4.52
C GLU A 57 9.04 -8.60 -3.18
N LEU A 58 7.72 -8.72 -3.01
CA LEU A 58 7.11 -9.31 -1.82
C LEU A 58 7.44 -10.81 -1.70
N ASP A 59 7.30 -11.58 -2.79
CA ASP A 59 7.58 -13.02 -2.84
C ASP A 59 9.07 -13.34 -2.62
N ALA A 60 9.97 -12.41 -2.94
CA ALA A 60 11.41 -12.55 -2.72
C ALA A 60 11.84 -12.32 -1.26
N PHE A 61 10.96 -11.79 -0.41
CA PHE A 61 11.28 -11.51 0.99
C PHE A 61 11.27 -12.80 1.84
N ASP A 62 12.39 -13.07 2.51
CA ASP A 62 12.52 -14.21 3.42
C ASP A 62 11.96 -13.84 4.82
N GLY A 63 10.64 -13.87 4.96
CA GLY A 63 9.96 -13.59 6.22
C GLY A 63 8.44 -13.45 6.11
N SER A 64 7.81 -13.07 7.21
CA SER A 64 6.37 -12.73 7.22
C SER A 64 6.13 -11.38 6.56
N ILE A 65 5.07 -11.26 5.78
CA ILE A 65 4.50 -9.97 5.37
C ILE A 65 3.40 -9.66 6.37
N ASP A 66 3.65 -8.75 7.33
CA ASP A 66 2.71 -8.50 8.43
C ASP A 66 1.75 -7.33 8.15
N ALA A 67 2.13 -6.42 7.26
CA ALA A 67 1.28 -5.35 6.76
C ALA A 67 1.79 -4.78 5.43
N ILE A 68 0.88 -4.21 4.64
CA ILE A 68 1.18 -3.43 3.43
C ILE A 68 0.48 -2.07 3.58
N ILE A 69 1.22 -0.97 3.39
CA ILE A 69 0.73 0.40 3.58
C ILE A 69 0.93 1.21 2.30
N ALA A 70 -0.08 2.00 1.96
CA ALA A 70 -0.02 3.04 0.94
C ALA A 70 -0.01 4.42 1.61
N HIS A 71 1.04 5.22 1.35
CA HIS A 71 1.05 6.64 1.71
C HIS A 71 0.62 7.55 0.55
N TRP A 72 0.62 7.02 -0.67
CA TRP A 72 0.28 7.74 -1.89
C TRP A 72 -1.07 7.27 -2.43
N ASP A 73 -1.72 8.13 -3.22
CA ASP A 73 -2.95 7.81 -3.96
C ASP A 73 -2.65 6.88 -5.16
N PHE A 74 -3.60 6.75 -6.10
CA PHE A 74 -3.46 5.94 -7.30
C PHE A 74 -2.10 6.14 -7.99
N PRO A 75 -1.39 5.05 -8.36
CA PRO A 75 -1.82 3.63 -8.31
C PRO A 75 -1.58 2.92 -6.98
N VAL A 76 -0.86 3.56 -6.06
CA VAL A 76 -0.32 2.94 -4.85
C VAL A 76 -1.43 2.43 -3.91
N SER A 77 -2.49 3.21 -3.73
CA SER A 77 -3.65 2.83 -2.93
C SER A 77 -4.33 1.54 -3.44
N VAL A 78 -4.49 1.41 -4.77
CA VAL A 78 -5.08 0.23 -5.42
C VAL A 78 -4.17 -0.98 -5.27
N LEU A 79 -2.87 -0.82 -5.55
CA LEU A 79 -1.87 -1.89 -5.39
C LEU A 79 -1.89 -2.44 -3.96
N ALA A 80 -1.87 -1.57 -2.94
CA ALA A 80 -1.90 -2.00 -1.54
C ALA A 80 -3.13 -2.86 -1.22
N MET A 81 -4.33 -2.51 -1.72
CA MET A 81 -5.54 -3.29 -1.45
C MET A 81 -5.53 -4.65 -2.15
N VAL A 82 -5.03 -4.71 -3.39
CA VAL A 82 -4.89 -5.97 -4.13
C VAL A 82 -3.89 -6.89 -3.42
N LEU A 83 -2.68 -6.38 -3.14
CA LEU A 83 -1.62 -7.15 -2.50
C LEU A 83 -2.01 -7.56 -1.08
N ALA A 84 -2.70 -6.72 -0.32
CA ALA A 84 -3.19 -7.07 1.01
C ALA A 84 -4.21 -8.21 0.96
N ALA A 85 -5.16 -8.17 0.01
CA ALA A 85 -6.13 -9.25 -0.19
C ALA A 85 -5.45 -10.57 -0.58
N GLU A 86 -4.45 -10.53 -1.46
CA GLU A 86 -3.68 -11.70 -1.90
C GLU A 86 -2.87 -12.32 -0.75
N ASN A 87 -2.38 -11.50 0.17
CA ASN A 87 -1.61 -11.93 1.35
C ASN A 87 -2.48 -12.24 2.58
N GLY A 88 -3.81 -12.22 2.45
CA GLY A 88 -4.72 -12.47 3.57
C GLY A 88 -4.63 -11.43 4.70
N LEU A 89 -4.16 -10.23 4.38
CA LEU A 89 -3.97 -9.15 5.33
C LEU A 89 -5.28 -8.37 5.57
N PRO A 90 -5.50 -7.85 6.79
CA PRO A 90 -6.65 -7.01 7.06
C PRO A 90 -6.52 -5.66 6.33
N ALA A 91 -7.41 -5.41 5.38
CA ALA A 91 -7.49 -4.16 4.63
C ALA A 91 -8.95 -3.89 4.18
N PRO A 92 -9.30 -2.63 3.85
CA PRO A 92 -10.53 -2.35 3.11
C PRO A 92 -10.62 -3.19 1.83
N SER A 93 -11.85 -3.52 1.39
CA SER A 93 -12.02 -4.15 0.08
C SER A 93 -11.67 -3.17 -1.04
N LEU A 94 -11.18 -3.71 -2.17
CA LEU A 94 -10.92 -2.92 -3.36
C LEU A 94 -12.16 -2.11 -3.80
N GLU A 95 -13.35 -2.72 -3.73
CA GLU A 95 -14.60 -2.01 -4.03
C GLU A 95 -14.83 -0.81 -3.10
N SER A 96 -14.58 -0.97 -1.80
CA SER A 96 -14.73 0.12 -0.83
C SER A 96 -13.75 1.27 -1.08
N LEU A 97 -12.51 0.95 -1.47
CA LEU A 97 -11.52 1.95 -1.88
C LEU A 97 -12.01 2.71 -3.13
N LEU A 98 -12.37 1.97 -4.19
CA LEU A 98 -12.81 2.56 -5.46
C LEU A 98 -14.06 3.44 -5.31
N LYS A 99 -15.01 3.03 -4.45
CA LYS A 99 -16.16 3.86 -4.08
C LYS A 99 -15.73 5.18 -3.45
N SER A 100 -14.70 5.14 -2.60
CA SER A 100 -14.24 6.31 -1.84
C SER A 100 -13.43 7.28 -2.71
N GLU A 101 -12.58 6.77 -3.59
CA GLU A 101 -11.75 7.58 -4.50
C GLU A 101 -12.54 8.13 -5.70
N HIS A 102 -13.54 7.39 -6.18
CA HIS A 102 -14.36 7.84 -7.29
C HIS A 102 -15.40 8.88 -6.84
N LYS A 103 -15.10 10.17 -7.09
CA LYS A 103 -15.92 11.33 -6.67
C LYS A 103 -17.43 11.17 -6.86
N TYR A 104 -17.88 10.70 -8.03
CA TYR A 104 -19.31 10.49 -8.29
C TYR A 104 -19.90 9.35 -7.45
N TRP A 105 -19.24 8.18 -7.44
CA TRP A 105 -19.70 7.02 -6.69
C TRP A 105 -19.72 7.28 -5.18
N SER A 106 -18.69 7.93 -4.64
CA SER A 106 -18.64 8.35 -3.23
C SER A 106 -19.89 9.17 -2.85
N ARG A 107 -20.33 10.10 -3.71
CA ARG A 107 -21.55 10.89 -3.49
C ARG A 107 -22.83 10.04 -3.54
N LEU A 108 -22.88 9.04 -4.41
CA LEU A 108 -24.01 8.09 -4.46
C LEU A 108 -24.10 7.25 -3.19
N GLU A 109 -22.97 6.75 -2.67
CA GLU A 109 -22.95 6.00 -1.40
C GLU A 109 -23.34 6.89 -0.21
N GLN A 110 -22.86 8.14 -0.15
CA GLN A 110 -23.27 9.11 0.87
C GLN A 110 -24.78 9.41 0.84
N GLN A 111 -25.40 9.42 -0.35
CA GLN A 111 -26.84 9.62 -0.48
C GLN A 111 -27.65 8.42 0.05
N ARG A 112 -27.13 7.18 -0.09
CA ARG A 112 -27.81 5.96 0.40
C ARG A 112 -27.82 5.86 1.92
N CYS A 113 -26.87 6.49 2.60
CA CYS A 113 -26.75 6.51 4.07
C CYS A 113 -27.49 7.67 4.75
N ARG A 114 -28.23 8.49 3.98
CA ARG A 114 -29.14 9.51 4.51
C ARG A 114 -30.50 8.91 4.80
#